data_AF-A0A847H4K9-F1
#
_entry.id   AF-A0A847H4K9-F1
#
_cell.length_a   1.000
_cell.length_b   1.000
_cell.length_c   1.000
_cell.angle_alpha   90.00
_cell.angle_beta   90.00
_cell.angle_gamma   90.00
#
_symmetry.space_group_name_H-M   'P 1'
#
loop_
_entity.id
_entity.type
_entity.pdbx_description
1 polymer ?
#
loop_
_entity_poly.entity_id
_entity_poly.type
_entity_poly.pdbx_seq_one_letter_code
_entity_poly.pdbx_strand_id
1 'polypeptide(L)'
;MKKVLIAACLVSLIGTGVMPACAAGKVQGKVATTGKITPKTVAGGALSLLVWPGIGQAMNDEKGEKVLTHVVLGLTGVFRFWSCYDALVDRKGGYWEGRI
;
A
#
# COMPACT_ATOMS: atom_id res chain seq x y z
N MET A 1 24.90 11.05 -8.71
CA MET A 1 25.04 10.33 -7.41
C MET A 1 23.83 10.49 -6.51
N LYS A 2 23.36 11.72 -6.20
CA LYS A 2 22.17 11.97 -5.35
C LYS A 2 20.92 11.16 -5.76
N LYS A 3 20.61 11.12 -7.07
CA LYS A 3 19.46 10.39 -7.63
C LYS A 3 19.57 8.86 -7.49
N VAL A 4 20.80 8.33 -7.56
CA VAL A 4 21.08 6.88 -7.39
C VAL A 4 20.99 6.51 -5.91
N LEU A 5 21.45 7.39 -5.02
CA LEU A 5 21.32 7.21 -3.58
C LEU A 5 19.85 7.22 -3.14
N ILE A 6 19.05 8.15 -3.69
CA ILE A 6 17.61 8.22 -3.42
C ILE A 6 16.89 6.96 -3.92
N ALA A 7 17.22 6.49 -5.13
CA ALA A 7 16.69 5.25 -5.66
C ALA A 7 17.10 4.03 -4.80
N ALA A 8 18.35 3.96 -4.36
CA ALA A 8 18.83 2.90 -3.48
C ALA A 8 18.17 2.94 -2.09
N CYS A 9 17.91 4.13 -1.53
CA CYS A 9 17.16 4.29 -0.28
C CYS A 9 15.68 3.91 -0.43
N LEU A 10 15.04 4.24 -1.57
CA LEU A 10 13.68 3.80 -1.88
C LEU A 10 13.61 2.27 -2.00
N VAL A 11 14.58 1.65 -2.68
CA VAL A 11 14.66 0.19 -2.82
C VAL A 11 14.97 -0.47 -1.48
N SER A 12 15.81 0.11 -0.62
CA SER A 12 16.12 -0.44 0.70
C SER A 12 14.96 -0.29 1.70
N LEU A 13 14.16 0.79 1.62
CA LEU A 13 12.93 0.95 2.39
C LEU A 13 11.85 -0.07 1.99
N ILE A 14 11.77 -0.40 0.69
CA ILE A 14 10.90 -1.48 0.20
C ILE A 14 11.44 -2.86 0.62
N GLY A 15 12.76 -3.06 0.59
CA GLY A 15 13.42 -4.34 0.88
C GLY A 15 13.55 -4.68 2.37
N THR A 16 13.55 -3.69 3.26
CA THR A 16 13.68 -3.91 4.73
C THR A 16 12.36 -4.24 5.41
N GLY A 17 11.25 -4.33 4.68
CA GLY A 17 9.99 -4.81 5.24
C GLY A 17 9.59 -4.02 6.49
N VAL A 18 9.76 -2.68 6.47
CA VAL A 18 9.12 -1.78 7.43
C VAL A 18 7.62 -1.81 7.13
N MET A 19 7.02 -2.97 7.39
CA MET A 19 5.61 -3.18 7.46
C MET A 19 5.19 -2.39 8.68
N PRO A 20 4.34 -1.36 8.56
CA PRO A 20 3.66 -0.90 9.74
C PRO A 20 2.95 -2.12 10.32
N ALA A 21 3.03 -2.34 11.64
CA ALA A 21 2.43 -3.51 12.30
C ALA A 21 0.94 -3.70 11.94
N CYS A 22 0.33 -2.63 11.44
CA CYS A 22 -0.98 -2.50 10.82
C CYS A 22 -1.09 -3.07 9.38
N ALA A 23 -0.11 -3.81 8.86
CA ALA A 23 -0.20 -4.54 7.58
C ALA A 23 -0.38 -6.05 7.82
N ALA A 24 -0.30 -6.49 9.07
CA ALA A 24 -0.47 -7.87 9.50
C ALA A 24 -1.93 -8.24 9.84
N GLY A 25 -2.90 -7.41 9.46
CA GLY A 25 -4.28 -7.64 9.83
C GLY A 25 -4.95 -8.81 9.11
N LYS A 26 -5.83 -9.46 9.87
CA LYS A 26 -6.58 -10.66 9.47
C LYS A 26 -7.90 -10.28 8.83
N VAL A 27 -8.14 -10.73 7.59
CA VAL A 27 -9.48 -10.64 6.98
C VAL A 27 -10.35 -11.74 7.57
N GLN A 28 -11.28 -11.41 8.47
CA GLN A 28 -12.27 -12.36 9.01
C GLN A 28 -11.66 -13.70 9.51
N GLY A 29 -10.45 -13.67 10.10
CA GLY A 29 -9.75 -14.87 10.57
C GLY A 29 -8.86 -15.60 9.54
N LYS A 30 -8.79 -15.11 8.29
CA LYS A 30 -7.86 -15.55 7.24
C LYS A 30 -6.74 -14.51 7.01
N VAL A 31 -5.56 -14.98 6.61
CA VAL A 31 -4.42 -14.12 6.23
C VAL A 31 -4.85 -13.22 5.05
N ALA A 32 -4.55 -11.92 5.11
CA ALA A 32 -4.81 -11.01 3.99
C ALA A 32 -4.21 -11.60 2.70
N THR A 33 -5.05 -11.75 1.66
CA THR A 33 -4.64 -12.43 0.43
C THR A 33 -4.09 -11.44 -0.57
N THR A 34 -2.93 -11.73 -1.12
CA THR A 34 -2.27 -10.94 -2.15
C THR A 34 -2.85 -11.26 -3.54
N GLY A 35 -3.14 -10.24 -4.33
CA GLY A 35 -3.53 -10.39 -5.74
C GLY A 35 -2.32 -10.56 -6.66
N LYS A 36 -2.55 -10.46 -7.97
CA LYS A 36 -1.48 -10.54 -8.99
C LYS A 36 -0.87 -9.16 -9.22
N ILE A 37 0.46 -9.10 -9.25
CA ILE A 37 1.17 -7.90 -9.70
C ILE A 37 0.98 -7.77 -11.22
N THR A 38 0.44 -6.65 -11.66
CA THR A 38 0.20 -6.31 -13.06
C THR A 38 0.70 -4.90 -13.34
N PRO A 39 0.87 -4.47 -14.60
CA PRO A 39 1.21 -3.09 -14.91
C PRO A 39 0.26 -2.06 -14.28
N LYS A 40 -1.03 -2.42 -14.15
CA LYS A 40 -2.05 -1.62 -13.47
C LYS A 40 -1.71 -1.43 -11.98
N THR A 41 -1.40 -2.51 -11.27
CA THR A 41 -1.09 -2.45 -9.82
C THR A 41 0.24 -1.75 -9.56
N VAL A 42 1.23 -1.90 -10.45
CA VAL A 42 2.50 -1.17 -10.38
C VAL A 42 2.27 0.34 -10.53
N ALA A 43 1.47 0.75 -11.52
CA ALA A 43 1.09 2.16 -11.68
C ALA A 43 0.29 2.67 -10.47
N GLY A 44 -0.66 1.88 -9.98
CA GLY A 44 -1.44 2.20 -8.79
C GLY A 44 -0.59 2.39 -7.53
N GLY A 45 0.38 1.49 -7.30
CA GLY A 45 1.34 1.62 -6.19
C GLY A 45 2.20 2.87 -6.30
N ALA A 46 2.74 3.16 -7.50
CA ALA A 46 3.52 4.37 -7.74
C ALA A 46 2.70 5.65 -7.51
N LEU A 47 1.44 5.68 -7.93
CA LEU A 47 0.54 6.81 -7.70
C LEU A 47 0.18 6.97 -6.22
N SER A 48 -0.06 5.86 -5.50
CA SER A 48 -0.24 5.87 -4.04
C SER A 48 0.99 6.40 -3.29
N LEU A 49 2.20 6.15 -3.80
CA LEU A 49 3.45 6.60 -3.19
C LEU A 49 3.85 8.02 -3.56
N LEU A 50 3.65 8.45 -4.82
CA LEU A 50 4.21 9.70 -5.35
C LEU A 50 3.19 10.82 -5.49
N VAL A 51 1.91 10.48 -5.69
CA VAL A 51 0.83 11.47 -5.80
C VAL A 51 0.05 11.54 -4.49
N TRP A 52 -0.75 10.52 -4.18
CA TRP A 52 -1.65 10.55 -3.02
C TRP A 52 -2.02 9.15 -2.53
N PRO A 53 -1.98 8.87 -1.22
CA PRO A 53 -2.35 7.57 -0.68
C PRO A 53 -3.83 7.25 -0.96
N GLY A 54 -4.13 6.02 -1.33
CA GLY A 54 -5.50 5.57 -1.68
C GLY A 54 -5.79 5.50 -3.18
N ILE A 55 -4.99 6.16 -4.04
CA ILE A 55 -5.22 6.13 -5.51
C ILE A 55 -5.13 4.71 -6.06
N GLY A 56 -4.10 3.97 -5.68
CA GLY A 56 -3.90 2.61 -6.16
C GLY A 56 -4.98 1.64 -5.70
N GLN A 57 -5.53 1.83 -4.49
CA GLN A 57 -6.68 1.07 -3.99
C GLN A 57 -7.94 1.37 -4.83
N ALA A 58 -8.15 2.64 -5.20
CA ALA A 58 -9.26 3.03 -6.06
C ALA A 58 -9.09 2.48 -7.49
N MET A 59 -7.86 2.51 -8.02
CA MET A 59 -7.56 1.91 -9.33
C MET A 59 -7.80 0.40 -9.33
N ASN A 60 -7.47 -0.30 -8.25
CA ASN A 60 -7.64 -1.75 -8.13
C ASN A 60 -9.07 -2.19 -7.84
N ASP A 61 -10.05 -1.28 -7.94
CA ASP A 61 -11.47 -1.56 -7.74
C ASP A 61 -11.75 -2.15 -6.34
N GLU A 62 -10.98 -1.70 -5.34
CA GLU A 62 -11.14 -2.14 -3.95
C GLU A 62 -12.28 -1.41 -3.25
N LYS A 63 -12.71 -1.93 -2.09
CA LYS A 63 -13.80 -1.32 -1.32
C LYS A 63 -13.51 0.14 -0.96
N GLY A 64 -14.52 0.99 -1.02
CA GLY A 64 -14.40 2.41 -0.67
C GLY A 64 -13.87 2.66 0.75
N GLU A 65 -14.25 1.81 1.72
CA GLU A 65 -13.72 1.84 3.09
C GLU A 65 -12.20 1.67 3.16
N LYS A 66 -11.64 0.90 2.22
CA LYS A 66 -10.21 0.69 2.09
C LYS A 66 -9.52 1.91 1.52
N VAL A 67 -10.05 2.46 0.43
CA VAL A 67 -9.56 3.72 -0.14
C VAL A 67 -9.53 4.80 0.93
N LEU A 68 -10.62 4.94 1.69
CA LEU A 68 -10.74 5.91 2.78
C LEU A 68 -9.71 5.66 3.89
N THR A 69 -9.53 4.41 4.33
CA THR A 69 -8.52 4.07 5.35
C THR A 69 -7.12 4.48 4.90
N HIS A 70 -6.78 4.20 3.64
CA HIS A 70 -5.48 4.54 3.07
C HIS A 70 -5.28 6.04 2.93
N VAL A 71 -6.31 6.79 2.55
CA VAL A 71 -6.27 8.26 2.55
C VAL A 71 -6.03 8.79 3.96
N VAL A 72 -6.84 8.37 4.94
CA VAL A 72 -6.80 8.89 6.31
C VAL A 72 -5.48 8.55 7.00
N LEU A 73 -5.03 7.29 6.96
CA LEU A 73 -3.76 6.91 7.56
C LEU A 73 -2.57 7.46 6.77
N GLY A 74 -2.68 7.49 5.45
CA GLY A 74 -1.62 7.99 4.56
C GLY A 74 -1.31 9.47 4.74
N LEU A 75 -2.25 10.28 5.25
CA LEU A 75 -2.02 11.70 5.59
C LEU A 75 -0.96 11.89 6.69
N THR A 76 -0.70 10.88 7.52
CA THR A 76 0.38 10.90 8.52
C THR A 76 1.78 10.72 7.91
N GLY A 77 1.88 10.56 6.58
CA GLY A 77 3.12 10.45 5.82
C GLY A 77 3.77 9.07 5.86
N VAL A 78 3.81 8.41 7.02
CA VAL A 78 4.45 7.08 7.19
C VAL A 78 3.66 5.96 6.51
N PHE A 79 2.33 6.02 6.52
CA PHE A 79 1.46 4.97 5.96
C PHE A 79 1.29 5.09 4.44
N ARG A 80 2.00 6.03 3.80
CA ARG A 80 2.03 6.18 2.35
C ARG A 80 2.79 5.03 1.67
N PHE A 81 3.82 4.50 2.32
CA PHE A 81 4.50 3.27 1.88
C PHE A 81 3.58 2.05 1.98
N TRP A 82 2.75 1.98 3.02
CA TRP A 82 1.73 0.94 3.13
C TRP A 82 0.66 1.06 2.05
N SER A 83 0.24 2.28 1.71
CA SER A 83 -0.67 2.50 0.59
C SER A 83 -0.07 2.12 -0.77
N CYS A 84 1.21 2.37 -0.99
CA CYS A 84 1.93 1.86 -2.15
C CYS A 84 1.92 0.33 -2.18
N TYR A 85 2.31 -0.31 -1.09
CA TYR A 85 2.38 -1.77 -0.99
C TYR A 85 1.02 -2.42 -1.24
N ASP A 86 -0.04 -2.00 -0.54
CA ASP A 86 -1.38 -2.56 -0.67
C ASP A 86 -1.90 -2.49 -2.11
N ALA A 87 -1.59 -1.40 -2.81
CA ALA A 87 -1.96 -1.21 -4.21
C ALA A 87 -1.08 -2.04 -5.16
N LEU A 88 0.23 -2.10 -4.93
CA LEU A 88 1.17 -2.86 -5.77
C LEU A 88 0.82 -4.34 -5.81
N VAL A 89 0.52 -4.89 -4.63
CA VAL A 89 0.27 -6.32 -4.46
C VAL A 89 -1.23 -6.67 -4.48
N ASP A 90 -2.09 -5.68 -4.74
CA ASP A 90 -3.55 -5.82 -4.73
C ASP A 90 -4.06 -6.59 -3.50
N ARG A 91 -3.61 -6.18 -2.29
CA ARG A 91 -3.86 -6.92 -1.05
C ARG A 91 -5.33 -6.84 -0.66
N LYS A 92 -6.05 -7.95 -0.62
CA LYS A 92 -7.44 -7.95 -0.09
C LYS A 92 -7.40 -7.94 1.45
N GLY A 93 -8.04 -6.93 2.04
CA GLY A 93 -7.96 -6.61 3.48
C GLY A 93 -7.33 -5.24 3.72
N GLY A 94 -6.84 -4.96 4.92
CA GLY A 94 -6.08 -3.73 5.16
C GLY A 94 -6.93 -2.47 5.32
N TYR A 95 -8.07 -2.59 6.00
CA TYR A 95 -8.96 -1.48 6.36
C TYR A 95 -9.77 -1.84 7.60
N TRP A 96 -10.42 -0.89 8.26
CA TRP A 96 -11.00 -1.09 9.61
C TRP A 96 -11.84 -2.38 9.76
N GLU A 97 -12.81 -2.64 8.87
CA GLU A 97 -13.61 -3.89 8.89
C GLU A 97 -13.18 -4.93 7.81
N GLY A 98 -11.94 -4.80 7.32
CA GLY A 98 -11.13 -5.84 6.66
C GLY A 98 -9.78 -6.05 7.35
N ARG A 99 -9.79 -5.72 8.65
CA ARG A 99 -8.75 -5.55 9.69
C ARG A 99 -7.35 -5.24 9.17
N ILE A 100 -6.92 -4.02 9.47
CA ILE A 100 -5.62 -3.41 9.15
C ILE A 100 -4.45 -4.32 9.57
#